data_AF-A0A349EC46-F1
#
_entry.id   AF-A0A349EC46-F1
#
_cell.length_a   1.000
_cell.length_b   1.000
_cell.length_c   1.000
_cell.angle_alpha   90.00
_cell.angle_beta   90.00
_cell.angle_gamma   90.00
#
_symmetry.space_group_name_H-M   'P 1'
#
loop_
_entity.id
_entity.type
_entity.pdbx_description
1 polymer ?
#
loop_
_entity_poly.entity_id
_entity_poly.type
_entity_poly.pdbx_seq_one_letter_code
_entity_poly.pdbx_strand_id
1 'polypeptide(L)'
;EAKAKVDANEHATRSLEQQRNQVLEQINTIRESLMHKRLKSEGASVKRDGILEQLQQAKFELEEVLSKLPEDLSEEQCEQELEKLGNRIQRLGPINLAAIDEYAQQSERKVYLDKQNDDLVKALDTLENAIRKIDKETRTRFKETFDKINAGLQNLFPKVFGGGHAYLDMTGEDLLDTGVAIMARPPGKRNSTIHLLSGGEKAMTAIALVFSIFRLNPSPFCMLDEVDAPLDDANVGRYANLVKEMSESVQFIFITHNKITMEMANQLLGVTMHEPGVSRIVTVDIEEAAELAAM
;
A
#
# COMPACT_ATOMS: atom_id res chain seq x y z
N GLU A 1 111.78 -19.96 87.17
CA GLU A 1 111.78 -19.73 85.71
C GLU A 1 110.82 -20.61 84.91
N ALA A 2 110.67 -21.91 85.18
CA ALA A 2 109.81 -22.79 84.38
C ALA A 2 108.31 -22.39 84.39
N LYS A 3 107.76 -21.99 85.54
CA LYS A 3 106.32 -21.64 85.68
C LYS A 3 105.92 -20.39 84.88
N ALA A 4 106.77 -19.35 84.87
CA ALA A 4 106.53 -18.12 84.11
C ALA A 4 106.58 -18.33 82.59
N LYS A 5 107.37 -19.31 82.10
CA LYS A 5 107.38 -19.70 80.68
C LYS A 5 106.13 -20.48 80.28
N VAL A 6 105.57 -21.27 81.20
CA VAL A 6 104.30 -21.99 80.97
C VAL A 6 103.13 -21.00 80.89
N ASP A 7 103.05 -20.06 81.84
CA ASP A 7 101.99 -19.04 81.85
C ASP A 7 102.05 -18.13 80.60
N ALA A 8 103.25 -17.75 80.15
CA ALA A 8 103.44 -16.99 78.91
C ALA A 8 102.99 -17.78 77.66
N ASN A 9 103.28 -19.07 77.61
CA ASN A 9 102.82 -19.94 76.53
C ASN A 9 101.30 -20.15 76.57
N GLU A 10 100.68 -20.29 77.74
CA GLU A 10 99.22 -20.40 77.88
C GLU A 10 98.51 -19.12 77.43
N HIS A 11 99.03 -17.95 77.79
CA HIS A 11 98.49 -16.66 77.31
C HIS A 11 98.67 -16.50 75.79
N ALA A 12 99.83 -16.87 75.24
CA ALA A 12 100.05 -16.88 73.79
C ALA A 12 99.07 -17.82 73.08
N THR A 13 98.85 -19.02 73.62
CA THR A 13 97.93 -20.03 73.07
C THR A 13 96.49 -19.52 73.08
N ARG A 14 96.02 -18.92 74.18
CA ARG A 14 94.69 -18.30 74.25
C ARG A 14 94.51 -17.14 73.26
N SER A 15 95.54 -16.30 73.11
CA SER A 15 95.49 -15.18 72.14
C SER A 15 95.40 -15.68 70.69
N LEU A 16 96.14 -16.75 70.37
CA LEU A 16 96.12 -17.39 69.05
C LEU A 16 94.79 -18.10 68.80
N GLU A 17 94.18 -18.73 69.83
CA GLU A 17 92.83 -19.30 69.71
C GLU A 17 91.75 -18.24 69.50
N GLN A 18 91.86 -17.09 70.16
CA GLN A 18 90.93 -15.98 69.98
C GLN A 18 91.05 -15.37 68.57
N GLN A 19 92.28 -15.18 68.07
CA GLN A 19 92.53 -14.77 66.68
C GLN A 19 92.01 -15.80 65.68
N ARG A 20 92.22 -17.09 65.94
CA ARG A 20 91.69 -18.18 65.10
C ARG A 20 90.16 -18.12 65.02
N ASN A 21 89.48 -17.92 66.15
CA ASN A 21 88.02 -17.83 66.18
C ASN A 21 87.49 -16.59 65.45
N GLN A 22 88.14 -15.43 65.59
CA GLN A 22 87.78 -14.23 64.82
C GLN A 22 87.96 -14.42 63.31
N VAL A 23 89.07 -15.04 62.88
CA VAL A 23 89.30 -15.36 61.47
C VAL A 23 88.27 -16.37 60.96
N LEU A 24 87.88 -17.36 61.76
CA LEU A 24 86.84 -18.33 61.39
C LEU A 24 85.46 -17.65 61.21
N GLU A 25 85.11 -16.69 62.05
CA GLU A 25 83.87 -15.92 61.93
C GLU A 25 83.86 -15.02 60.68
N GLN A 26 84.99 -14.36 60.38
CA GLN A 26 85.18 -13.61 59.12
C GLN A 26 85.10 -14.51 57.88
N ILE A 27 85.66 -15.72 57.93
CA ILE A 27 85.55 -16.69 56.83
C ILE A 27 84.10 -17.10 56.61
N ASN A 28 83.32 -17.32 57.68
CA ASN A 28 81.92 -17.68 57.56
C ASN A 28 81.07 -16.55 56.95
N THR A 29 81.22 -15.31 57.41
CA THR A 29 80.48 -14.15 56.85
C THR A 29 80.83 -13.89 55.38
N ILE A 30 82.10 -14.03 55.00
CA ILE A 30 82.53 -13.91 53.59
C ILE A 30 81.93 -15.05 52.76
N ARG A 31 81.89 -16.28 53.30
CA ARG A 31 81.32 -17.44 52.61
C ARG A 31 79.81 -17.28 52.39
N GLU A 32 79.08 -16.76 53.36
CA GLU A 32 77.64 -16.45 53.21
C GLU A 32 77.40 -15.36 52.17
N SER A 33 78.19 -14.27 52.21
CA SER A 33 78.10 -13.19 51.21
C SER A 33 78.42 -13.70 49.80
N LEU A 34 79.44 -14.54 49.65
CA LEU A 34 79.80 -15.18 48.38
C LEU A 34 78.66 -16.09 47.89
N MET A 35 78.08 -16.90 48.77
CA MET A 35 76.97 -17.80 48.43
C MET A 35 75.73 -17.00 47.98
N HIS A 36 75.39 -15.92 48.69
CA HIS A 36 74.27 -15.06 48.32
C HIS A 36 74.50 -14.34 46.97
N LYS A 37 75.73 -13.85 46.71
CA LYS A 37 76.08 -13.27 45.41
C LYS A 37 76.04 -14.30 44.28
N ARG A 38 76.49 -15.54 44.53
CA ARG A 38 76.41 -16.64 43.55
C ARG A 38 74.95 -16.97 43.22
N LEU A 39 74.10 -17.15 44.22
CA LEU A 39 72.66 -17.38 44.02
C LEU A 39 72.00 -16.27 43.22
N LYS A 40 72.31 -15.00 43.50
CA LYS A 40 71.79 -13.87 42.71
C LYS A 40 72.28 -13.89 41.26
N SER A 41 73.57 -14.18 41.04
CA SER A 41 74.15 -14.25 39.69
C SER A 41 73.57 -15.41 38.89
N GLU A 42 73.40 -16.57 39.54
CA GLU A 42 72.83 -17.76 38.91
C GLU A 42 71.35 -17.54 38.59
N GLY A 43 70.58 -16.95 39.52
CA GLY A 43 69.20 -16.54 39.27
C GLY A 43 69.06 -15.50 38.14
N ALA A 44 69.99 -14.54 38.05
CA ALA A 44 70.02 -13.58 36.95
C ALA A 44 70.36 -14.24 35.61
N SER A 45 71.27 -15.23 35.59
CA SER A 45 71.58 -16.00 34.39
C SER A 45 70.36 -16.78 33.90
N VAL A 46 69.66 -17.48 34.80
CA VAL A 46 68.46 -18.24 34.44
C VAL A 46 67.37 -17.31 33.88
N LYS A 47 67.17 -16.13 34.47
CA LYS A 47 66.23 -15.13 33.94
C LYS A 47 66.63 -14.64 32.54
N ARG A 48 67.90 -14.32 32.33
CA ARG A 48 68.43 -13.92 31.02
C ARG A 48 68.19 -15.02 29.99
N ASP A 49 68.52 -16.25 30.33
CA ASP A 49 68.39 -17.38 29.41
C ASP A 49 66.92 -17.63 29.05
N GLY A 50 66.00 -17.49 30.02
CA GLY A 50 64.55 -17.53 29.76
C GLY A 50 64.06 -16.40 28.84
N ILE A 51 64.54 -15.16 29.01
CA ILE A 51 64.18 -14.03 28.12
C ILE A 51 64.71 -14.27 26.70
N LEU A 52 65.93 -14.79 26.56
CA LEU A 52 66.50 -15.12 25.26
C LEU A 52 65.69 -16.20 24.54
N GLU A 53 65.25 -17.23 25.26
CA GLU A 53 64.40 -18.28 24.70
C GLU A 53 63.04 -17.73 24.25
N GLN A 54 62.42 -16.85 25.04
CA GLN A 54 61.17 -16.18 24.67
C GLN A 54 61.32 -15.33 23.40
N LEU A 55 62.41 -14.57 23.29
CA LEU A 55 62.71 -13.78 22.09
C LEU A 55 62.89 -14.65 20.84
N GLN A 56 63.60 -15.77 20.97
CA GLN A 56 63.78 -16.74 19.88
C GLN A 56 62.43 -17.35 19.45
N GLN A 57 61.58 -17.75 20.39
CA GLN A 57 60.26 -18.31 20.10
C GLN A 57 59.35 -17.28 19.39
N ALA A 58 59.44 -16.02 19.80
CA ALA A 58 58.72 -14.91 19.18
C ALA A 58 59.37 -14.42 17.85
N LYS A 59 60.46 -15.08 17.42
CA LYS A 59 61.23 -14.77 16.20
C LYS A 59 61.78 -13.33 16.14
N PHE A 60 62.14 -12.78 17.30
CA PHE A 60 62.82 -11.50 17.39
C PHE A 60 64.34 -11.68 17.48
N GLU A 61 65.09 -10.83 16.78
CA GLU A 61 66.55 -10.76 16.90
C GLU A 61 66.95 -9.79 18.03
N LEU A 62 67.82 -10.24 18.93
CA LEU A 62 68.19 -9.49 20.14
C LEU A 62 68.82 -8.12 19.82
N GLU A 63 69.70 -8.05 18.82
CA GLU A 63 70.35 -6.79 18.40
C GLU A 63 69.35 -5.77 17.85
N GLU A 64 68.33 -6.23 17.13
CA GLU A 64 67.26 -5.34 16.65
C GLU A 64 66.37 -4.84 17.78
N VAL A 65 66.08 -5.69 18.77
CA VAL A 65 65.24 -5.30 19.92
C VAL A 65 65.96 -4.27 20.79
N LEU A 66 67.25 -4.49 21.07
CA LEU A 66 68.05 -3.57 21.87
C LEU A 66 68.26 -2.22 21.17
N SER A 67 68.44 -2.20 19.84
CA SER A 67 68.60 -0.95 19.08
C SER A 67 67.32 -0.12 18.97
N LYS A 68 66.15 -0.76 19.10
CA LYS A 68 64.83 -0.11 19.04
C LYS A 68 64.23 0.17 20.43
N LEU A 69 64.88 -0.28 21.50
CA LEU A 69 64.40 -0.08 22.87
C LEU A 69 64.66 1.37 23.31
N PRO A 70 63.63 2.15 23.68
CA PRO A 70 63.83 3.47 24.25
C PRO A 70 64.56 3.38 25.59
N GLU A 71 65.52 4.28 25.85
CA GLU A 71 66.28 4.29 27.11
C GLU A 71 65.39 4.55 28.35
N ASP A 72 64.25 5.24 28.17
CA ASP A 72 63.30 5.58 29.23
C ASP A 72 62.13 4.57 29.37
N LEU A 73 62.20 3.41 28.69
CA LEU A 73 61.11 2.43 28.70
C LEU A 73 61.06 1.67 30.03
N SER A 74 59.97 1.84 30.78
CA SER A 74 59.70 1.08 32.00
C SER A 74 58.79 -0.12 31.72
N GLU A 75 59.14 -1.27 32.27
CA GLU A 75 58.34 -2.51 32.20
C GLU A 75 56.90 -2.28 32.68
N GLU A 76 56.71 -1.55 33.78
CA GLU A 76 55.39 -1.23 34.34
C GLU A 76 54.51 -0.41 33.38
N GLN A 77 55.11 0.48 32.59
CA GLN A 77 54.37 1.29 31.61
C GLN A 77 53.90 0.43 30.44
N CYS A 78 54.74 -0.49 29.96
CA CYS A 78 54.36 -1.45 28.92
C CYS A 78 53.25 -2.39 29.37
N GLU A 79 53.29 -2.88 30.60
CA GLU A 79 52.21 -3.71 31.16
C GLU A 79 50.88 -2.95 31.24
N GLN A 80 50.89 -1.71 31.72
CA GLN A 80 49.69 -0.88 31.77
C GLN A 80 49.12 -0.59 30.39
N GLU A 81 49.96 -0.30 29.40
CA GLU A 81 49.51 -0.09 28.02
C GLU A 81 48.96 -1.37 27.40
N LEU A 82 49.59 -2.52 27.64
CA LEU A 82 49.07 -3.83 27.21
C LEU A 82 47.71 -4.14 27.82
N GLU A 83 47.54 -3.88 29.13
CA GLU A 83 46.28 -4.10 29.82
C GLU A 83 45.17 -3.16 29.28
N LYS A 84 45.49 -1.87 29.06
CA LYS A 84 44.55 -0.92 28.44
C LYS A 84 44.16 -1.35 27.02
N LEU A 85 45.12 -1.80 26.22
CA LEU A 85 44.87 -2.24 24.85
C LEU A 85 44.01 -3.51 24.83
N GLY A 86 44.34 -4.48 25.68
CA GLY A 86 43.57 -5.71 25.89
C GLY A 86 42.13 -5.40 26.29
N ASN A 87 41.93 -4.51 27.26
CA ASN A 87 40.61 -4.06 27.68
C ASN A 87 39.84 -3.34 26.56
N ARG A 88 40.51 -2.53 25.72
CA ARG A 88 39.90 -1.91 24.53
C ARG A 88 39.45 -2.94 23.51
N ILE A 89 40.27 -3.95 23.25
CA ILE A 89 39.94 -5.05 22.32
C ILE A 89 38.74 -5.84 22.86
N GLN A 90 38.72 -6.15 24.16
CA GLN A 90 37.64 -6.91 24.77
C GLN A 90 36.30 -6.14 24.76
N ARG A 91 36.34 -4.80 24.90
CA ARG A 91 35.17 -3.92 24.79
C ARG A 91 34.55 -3.88 23.39
N LEU A 92 35.29 -4.21 22.33
CA LEU A 92 34.72 -4.32 20.98
C LEU A 92 33.73 -5.48 20.86
N GLY A 93 33.79 -6.44 21.79
CA GLY A 93 32.91 -7.60 21.80
C GLY A 93 33.17 -8.57 20.64
N PRO A 94 32.31 -9.57 20.45
CA PRO A 94 32.43 -10.52 19.36
C PRO A 94 32.23 -9.82 18.01
N ILE A 95 33.25 -9.87 17.15
CA ILE A 95 33.20 -9.31 15.79
C ILE A 95 32.36 -10.26 14.92
N ASN A 96 31.27 -9.74 14.34
CA ASN A 96 30.45 -10.50 13.40
C ASN A 96 31.12 -10.52 12.02
N LEU A 97 31.90 -11.57 11.76
CA LEU A 97 32.57 -11.75 10.46
C LEU A 97 31.58 -12.03 9.31
N ALA A 98 30.37 -12.50 9.61
CA ALA A 98 29.32 -12.74 8.59
C ALA A 98 28.65 -11.43 8.12
N ALA A 99 28.84 -10.31 8.82
CA ALA A 99 28.18 -9.04 8.50
C ALA A 99 28.54 -8.52 7.09
N ILE A 100 29.73 -8.84 6.58
CA ILE A 100 30.17 -8.41 5.24
C ILE A 100 29.35 -9.11 4.16
N ASP A 101 29.20 -10.43 4.27
CA ASP A 101 28.44 -11.23 3.31
C ASP A 101 26.93 -10.94 3.43
N GLU A 102 26.42 -10.80 4.65
CA GLU A 102 25.03 -10.40 4.90
C GLU A 102 24.72 -9.03 4.31
N TYR A 103 25.61 -8.05 4.47
CA TYR A 103 25.43 -6.73 3.88
C TYR A 103 25.37 -6.80 2.35
N ALA A 104 26.26 -7.57 1.72
CA ALA A 104 26.25 -7.74 0.27
C ALA A 104 24.91 -8.34 -0.21
N GLN A 105 24.45 -9.41 0.45
CA GLN A 105 23.18 -10.06 0.10
C GLN A 105 21.96 -9.14 0.31
N GLN A 106 21.91 -8.41 1.43
CA GLN A 106 20.80 -7.48 1.71
C GLN A 106 20.82 -6.28 0.76
N SER A 107 22.00 -5.79 0.38
CA SER A 107 22.15 -4.71 -0.59
C SER A 107 21.62 -5.11 -1.96
N GLU A 108 21.95 -6.31 -2.44
CA GLU A 108 21.43 -6.84 -3.70
C GLU A 108 19.90 -7.00 -3.66
N ARG A 109 19.38 -7.57 -2.56
CA ARG A 109 17.93 -7.71 -2.34
C ARG A 109 17.23 -6.36 -2.32
N LYS A 110 17.83 -5.35 -1.68
CA LYS A 110 17.29 -3.99 -1.64
C LYS A 110 17.19 -3.41 -3.05
N VAL A 111 18.26 -3.49 -3.85
CA VAL A 111 18.26 -2.98 -5.23
C VAL A 111 17.19 -3.67 -6.09
N TYR A 112 16.99 -4.97 -5.90
CA TYR A 112 15.92 -5.70 -6.59
C TYR A 112 14.53 -5.20 -6.19
N LEU A 113 14.26 -5.06 -4.88
CA LEU A 113 12.97 -4.58 -4.37
C LEU A 113 12.70 -3.13 -4.76
N ASP A 114 13.72 -2.26 -4.72
CA ASP A 114 13.61 -0.86 -5.15
C ASP A 114 13.16 -0.79 -6.63
N LYS A 115 13.73 -1.62 -7.51
CA LYS A 115 13.31 -1.71 -8.92
C LYS A 115 11.85 -2.17 -9.07
N GLN A 116 11.44 -3.21 -8.33
CA GLN A 116 10.06 -3.68 -8.38
C GLN A 116 9.07 -2.61 -7.89
N ASN A 117 9.44 -1.89 -6.83
CA ASN A 117 8.64 -0.81 -6.31
C ASN A 117 8.50 0.33 -7.33
N ASP A 118 9.60 0.74 -7.96
CA ASP A 118 9.58 1.77 -8.99
C ASP A 118 8.68 1.39 -10.19
N ASP A 119 8.72 0.12 -10.60
CA ASP A 119 7.86 -0.38 -11.68
C ASP A 119 6.38 -0.41 -11.27
N LEU A 120 6.07 -0.79 -10.03
CA LEU A 120 4.70 -0.76 -9.50
C LEU A 120 4.17 0.67 -9.38
N VAL A 121 4.98 1.61 -8.91
CA VAL A 121 4.60 3.03 -8.81
C VAL A 121 4.30 3.61 -10.20
N LYS A 122 5.13 3.31 -11.20
CA LYS A 122 4.86 3.74 -12.59
C LYS A 122 3.57 3.13 -13.15
N ALA A 123 3.31 1.86 -12.85
CA ALA A 123 2.08 1.20 -13.28
C ALA A 123 0.85 1.83 -12.61
N LEU A 124 0.94 2.14 -11.32
CA LEU A 124 -0.10 2.84 -10.56
C LEU A 124 -0.38 4.23 -11.17
N ASP A 125 0.66 5.03 -11.41
CA ASP A 125 0.51 6.35 -12.05
C ASP A 125 -0.14 6.25 -13.44
N THR A 126 0.20 5.22 -14.21
CA THR A 126 -0.38 4.98 -15.53
C THR A 126 -1.88 4.67 -15.41
N LEU A 127 -2.26 3.82 -14.45
CA LEU A 127 -3.65 3.47 -14.19
C LEU A 127 -4.46 4.66 -13.68
N GLU A 128 -3.91 5.46 -12.76
CA GLU A 128 -4.58 6.68 -12.27
C GLU A 128 -4.82 7.68 -13.40
N ASN A 129 -3.84 7.86 -14.30
CA ASN A 129 -4.00 8.73 -15.46
C ASN A 129 -5.06 8.19 -16.43
N ALA A 130 -5.13 6.87 -16.63
CA ALA A 130 -6.17 6.25 -17.44
C ALA A 130 -7.57 6.47 -16.82
N ILE A 131 -7.72 6.27 -15.51
CA ILE A 131 -8.97 6.54 -14.77
C ILE A 131 -9.39 7.99 -14.95
N ARG A 132 -8.49 8.96 -14.71
CA ARG A 132 -8.79 10.39 -14.89
C ARG A 132 -9.24 10.73 -16.31
N LYS A 133 -8.67 10.08 -17.31
CA LYS A 133 -9.06 10.27 -18.71
C LYS A 133 -10.47 9.71 -18.97
N ILE A 134 -10.76 8.51 -18.46
CA ILE A 134 -12.07 7.87 -18.55
C ILE A 134 -13.13 8.71 -17.83
N ASP A 135 -12.85 9.21 -16.63
CA ASP A 135 -13.76 10.05 -15.86
C ASP A 135 -14.10 11.33 -16.61
N LYS A 136 -13.09 11.99 -17.21
CA LYS A 136 -13.30 13.19 -18.02
C LYS A 136 -14.18 12.92 -19.23
N GLU A 137 -13.92 11.83 -19.96
CA GLU A 137 -14.72 11.46 -21.11
C GLU A 137 -16.16 11.08 -20.71
N THR A 138 -16.31 10.33 -19.61
CA THR A 138 -17.60 9.92 -19.07
C THR A 138 -18.44 11.13 -18.65
N ARG A 139 -17.85 12.09 -17.91
CA ARG A 139 -18.51 13.34 -17.53
C ARG A 139 -18.98 14.13 -18.75
N THR A 140 -18.16 14.19 -19.80
CA THR A 140 -18.49 14.89 -21.05
C THR A 140 -19.66 14.21 -21.75
N ARG A 141 -19.57 12.90 -21.98
CA ARG A 141 -20.64 12.12 -22.63
C ARG A 141 -21.95 12.14 -21.84
N PHE A 142 -21.86 12.02 -20.51
CA PHE A 142 -23.02 12.10 -19.63
C PHE A 142 -23.71 13.46 -19.77
N LYS A 143 -22.95 14.56 -19.65
CA LYS A 143 -23.50 15.91 -19.78
C LYS A 143 -24.14 16.16 -21.15
N GLU A 144 -23.47 15.77 -22.23
CA GLU A 144 -24.02 15.88 -23.59
C GLU A 144 -25.33 15.09 -23.75
N THR A 145 -25.38 13.89 -23.18
CA THR A 145 -26.57 13.03 -23.23
C THR A 145 -27.70 13.61 -22.38
N PHE A 146 -27.38 14.07 -21.18
CA PHE A 146 -28.31 14.75 -20.27
C PHE A 146 -28.93 15.98 -20.92
N ASP A 147 -28.10 16.85 -21.51
CA ASP A 147 -28.56 18.08 -22.16
C ASP A 147 -29.48 17.78 -23.36
N LYS A 148 -29.15 16.74 -24.15
CA LYS A 148 -29.99 16.29 -25.27
C LYS A 148 -31.33 15.72 -24.79
N ILE A 149 -31.34 14.90 -23.75
CA ILE A 149 -32.58 14.34 -23.18
C ILE A 149 -33.42 15.48 -22.58
N ASN A 150 -32.81 16.41 -21.84
CA ASN A 150 -33.48 17.56 -21.24
C ASN A 150 -34.14 18.45 -22.32
N ALA A 151 -33.43 18.74 -23.40
CA ALA A 151 -33.99 19.47 -24.55
C ALA A 151 -35.13 18.67 -25.24
N GLY A 152 -34.99 17.35 -25.37
CA GLY A 152 -36.04 16.46 -25.87
C GLY A 152 -37.31 16.54 -25.02
N LEU A 153 -37.16 16.47 -23.69
CA LEU A 153 -38.24 16.55 -22.72
C LEU A 153 -38.95 17.90 -22.76
N GLN A 154 -38.20 19.00 -22.81
CA GLN A 154 -38.76 20.35 -22.91
C GLN A 154 -39.58 20.57 -24.19
N ASN A 155 -39.23 19.89 -25.28
CA ASN A 155 -39.96 19.95 -26.55
C ASN A 155 -41.17 19.01 -26.59
N LEU A 156 -41.06 17.81 -26.00
CA LEU A 156 -42.12 16.80 -26.03
C LEU A 156 -43.21 17.05 -24.99
N PHE A 157 -42.84 17.55 -23.81
CA PHE A 157 -43.80 17.76 -22.72
C PHE A 157 -44.98 18.68 -23.10
N PRO A 158 -44.76 19.85 -23.75
CA PRO A 158 -45.87 20.70 -24.19
C PRO A 158 -46.76 20.05 -25.25
N LYS A 159 -46.19 19.24 -26.15
CA LYS A 159 -46.98 18.49 -27.17
C LYS A 159 -47.92 17.48 -26.51
N VAL A 160 -47.43 16.80 -25.46
CA VAL A 160 -48.15 15.75 -24.73
C VAL A 160 -49.22 16.32 -23.81
N PHE A 161 -48.98 17.47 -23.16
CA PHE A 161 -49.90 18.09 -22.21
C PHE A 161 -50.75 19.24 -22.78
N GLY A 162 -50.51 19.66 -24.02
CA GLY A 162 -51.14 20.84 -24.61
C GLY A 162 -50.65 22.16 -23.99
N GLY A 163 -49.44 22.17 -23.44
CA GLY A 163 -48.84 23.27 -22.68
C GLY A 163 -48.03 22.80 -21.48
N GLY A 164 -47.54 23.74 -20.66
CA GLY A 164 -46.69 23.43 -19.51
C GLY A 164 -45.21 23.24 -19.87
N HIS A 165 -44.38 22.98 -18.88
CA HIS A 165 -42.94 22.82 -19.03
C HIS A 165 -42.41 21.72 -18.11
N ALA A 166 -41.46 20.93 -18.58
CA ALA A 166 -40.72 19.99 -17.76
C ALA A 166 -39.22 20.05 -18.11
N TYR A 167 -38.38 19.83 -17.10
CA TYR A 167 -36.93 19.81 -17.25
C TYR A 167 -36.32 18.81 -16.28
N LEU A 168 -35.13 18.34 -16.61
CA LEU A 168 -34.31 17.52 -15.75
C LEU A 168 -33.41 18.42 -14.90
N ASP A 169 -33.29 18.06 -13.63
CA ASP A 169 -32.41 18.73 -12.67
C ASP A 169 -31.46 17.73 -12.02
N MET A 170 -30.25 18.18 -11.69
CA MET A 170 -29.23 17.34 -11.06
C MET A 170 -29.26 17.55 -9.55
N THR A 171 -29.30 16.47 -8.76
CA THR A 171 -29.47 16.59 -7.29
C THR A 171 -28.16 16.90 -6.54
N GLY A 172 -27.02 16.79 -7.22
CA GLY A 172 -25.69 17.10 -6.72
C GLY A 172 -24.75 17.63 -7.80
N GLU A 173 -23.55 18.05 -7.37
CA GLU A 173 -22.57 18.75 -8.20
C GLU A 173 -21.67 17.81 -9.03
N ASP A 174 -21.39 16.60 -8.55
CA ASP A 174 -20.55 15.65 -9.29
C ASP A 174 -21.38 14.82 -10.28
N LEU A 175 -21.15 15.04 -11.57
CA LEU A 175 -21.80 14.32 -12.67
C LEU A 175 -21.66 12.78 -12.61
N LEU A 176 -20.66 12.25 -11.89
CA LEU A 176 -20.46 10.80 -11.79
C LEU A 176 -21.29 10.13 -10.69
N ASP A 177 -21.75 10.90 -9.69
CA ASP A 177 -22.48 10.38 -8.51
C ASP A 177 -23.83 11.10 -8.28
N THR A 178 -24.12 12.13 -9.08
CA THR A 178 -25.36 12.91 -8.96
C THR A 178 -26.57 12.10 -9.40
N GLY A 179 -27.68 12.29 -8.67
CA GLY A 179 -28.99 11.82 -9.08
C GLY A 179 -29.63 12.77 -10.10
N VAL A 180 -30.63 12.26 -10.82
CA VAL A 180 -31.45 13.05 -11.74
C VAL A 180 -32.88 13.13 -11.20
N ALA A 181 -33.37 14.35 -11.03
CA ALA A 181 -34.74 14.64 -10.63
C ALA A 181 -35.52 15.22 -11.82
N ILE A 182 -36.77 14.79 -11.97
CA ILE A 182 -37.67 15.30 -13.01
C ILE A 182 -38.55 16.38 -12.38
N MET A 183 -38.44 17.58 -12.92
CA MET A 183 -39.27 18.73 -12.55
C MET A 183 -40.32 18.94 -13.63
N ALA A 184 -41.59 18.96 -13.25
CA ALA A 184 -42.68 19.10 -14.19
C ALA A 184 -43.70 20.12 -13.69
N ARG A 185 -44.14 20.97 -14.62
CA ARG A 185 -45.15 22.00 -14.42
C ARG A 185 -46.25 21.83 -15.48
N PRO A 186 -47.30 21.06 -15.17
CA PRO A 186 -48.49 20.98 -16.01
C PRO A 186 -49.17 22.35 -16.19
N PRO A 187 -49.95 22.55 -17.25
CA PRO A 187 -50.65 23.80 -17.50
C PRO A 187 -51.56 24.17 -16.31
N GLY A 188 -51.45 25.42 -15.83
CA GLY A 188 -52.24 25.93 -14.71
C GLY A 188 -51.76 25.55 -13.30
N LYS A 189 -50.70 24.74 -13.15
CA LYS A 189 -50.13 24.35 -11.84
C LYS A 189 -48.75 24.96 -11.56
N ARG A 190 -48.33 24.90 -10.29
CA ARG A 190 -46.97 25.28 -9.85
C ARG A 190 -45.99 24.14 -10.14
N ASN A 191 -44.70 24.48 -10.19
CA ASN A 191 -43.63 23.51 -10.42
C ASN A 191 -43.54 22.53 -9.24
N SER A 192 -43.50 21.24 -9.54
CA SER A 192 -43.50 20.18 -8.54
C SER A 192 -42.62 19.02 -9.00
N THR A 193 -42.09 18.26 -8.04
CA THR A 193 -41.47 16.97 -8.32
C THR A 193 -42.51 15.96 -8.79
N ILE A 194 -42.09 14.99 -9.60
CA ILE A 194 -42.97 13.96 -10.18
C ILE A 194 -43.84 13.25 -9.13
N HIS A 195 -43.33 13.06 -7.91
CA HIS A 195 -44.05 12.39 -6.81
C HIS A 195 -45.32 13.13 -6.37
N LEU A 196 -45.42 14.44 -6.61
CA LEU A 196 -46.55 15.27 -6.20
C LEU A 196 -47.64 15.42 -7.29
N LEU A 197 -47.45 14.80 -8.46
CA LEU A 197 -48.41 14.82 -9.57
C LEU A 197 -49.55 13.80 -9.40
N SER A 198 -50.67 14.00 -10.10
CA SER A 198 -51.77 13.02 -10.17
C SER A 198 -51.33 11.73 -10.89
N GLY A 199 -52.08 10.63 -10.76
CA GLY A 199 -51.75 9.35 -11.41
C GLY A 199 -51.57 9.47 -12.93
N GLY A 200 -52.50 10.12 -13.62
CA GLY A 200 -52.41 10.36 -15.06
C GLY A 200 -51.30 11.36 -15.44
N GLU A 201 -51.08 12.41 -14.64
CA GLU A 201 -49.99 13.36 -14.86
C GLU A 201 -48.61 12.71 -14.69
N LYS A 202 -48.46 11.80 -13.72
CA LYS A 202 -47.24 10.99 -13.52
C LYS A 202 -46.98 10.10 -14.73
N ALA A 203 -47.99 9.38 -15.19
CA ALA A 203 -47.88 8.50 -16.35
C ALA A 203 -47.46 9.28 -17.60
N MET A 204 -48.14 10.38 -17.93
CA MET A 204 -47.81 11.20 -19.10
C MET A 204 -46.41 11.84 -19.00
N THR A 205 -45.99 12.27 -17.81
CA THR A 205 -44.64 12.81 -17.60
C THR A 205 -43.57 11.73 -17.80
N ALA A 206 -43.81 10.51 -17.29
CA ALA A 206 -42.91 9.38 -17.47
C ALA A 206 -42.82 8.95 -18.94
N ILE A 207 -43.96 8.88 -19.64
CA ILE A 207 -44.04 8.58 -21.07
C ILE A 207 -43.25 9.60 -21.89
N ALA A 208 -43.41 10.90 -21.59
CA ALA A 208 -42.66 11.97 -22.27
C ALA A 208 -41.14 11.83 -22.07
N LEU A 209 -40.68 11.44 -20.88
CA LEU A 209 -39.26 11.19 -20.62
C LEU A 209 -38.76 9.96 -21.39
N VAL A 210 -39.49 8.84 -21.32
CA VAL A 210 -39.13 7.60 -22.03
C VAL A 210 -39.01 7.86 -23.53
N PHE A 211 -39.94 8.61 -24.12
CA PHE A 211 -39.86 8.99 -25.52
C PHE A 211 -38.72 9.96 -25.84
N SER A 212 -38.39 10.87 -24.92
CA SER A 212 -37.22 11.75 -25.08
C SER A 212 -35.92 10.95 -25.14
N ILE A 213 -35.82 9.87 -24.36
CA ILE A 213 -34.68 8.94 -24.38
C ILE A 213 -34.67 8.15 -25.70
N PHE A 214 -35.80 7.59 -26.11
CA PHE A 214 -35.90 6.82 -27.36
C PHE A 214 -35.57 7.65 -28.60
N ARG A 215 -35.90 8.95 -28.62
CA ARG A 215 -35.54 9.82 -29.76
C ARG A 215 -34.04 10.01 -29.90
N LEU A 216 -33.29 9.94 -28.79
CA LEU A 216 -31.84 10.10 -28.81
C LEU A 216 -31.13 8.84 -29.31
N ASN A 217 -31.61 7.66 -28.90
CA ASN A 217 -31.12 6.36 -29.36
C ASN A 217 -32.32 5.46 -29.69
N PRO A 218 -32.85 5.51 -30.93
CA PRO A 218 -34.03 4.76 -31.30
C PRO A 218 -33.73 3.26 -31.28
N SER A 219 -34.54 2.54 -30.51
CA SER A 219 -34.56 1.07 -30.54
C SER A 219 -35.38 0.62 -31.75
N PRO A 220 -35.09 -0.54 -32.36
CA PRO A 220 -35.79 -1.01 -33.56
C PRO A 220 -37.29 -1.24 -33.33
N PHE A 221 -37.68 -1.61 -32.10
CA PHE A 221 -39.07 -1.72 -31.69
C PHE A 221 -39.25 -1.28 -30.23
N CYS A 222 -40.47 -0.91 -29.87
CA CYS A 222 -40.88 -0.53 -28.52
C CYS A 222 -42.19 -1.26 -28.16
N MET A 223 -42.21 -1.91 -26.99
CA MET A 223 -43.38 -2.61 -26.48
C MET A 223 -43.97 -1.87 -25.28
N LEU A 224 -45.26 -1.55 -25.32
CA LEU A 224 -45.97 -0.80 -24.28
C LEU A 224 -47.16 -1.61 -23.77
N ASP A 225 -47.21 -1.89 -22.48
CA ASP A 225 -48.27 -2.72 -21.87
C ASP A 225 -49.17 -1.87 -20.97
N GLU A 226 -50.43 -1.68 -21.35
CA GLU A 226 -51.49 -0.93 -20.65
C GLU A 226 -51.06 0.45 -20.12
N VAL A 227 -50.17 1.11 -20.86
CA VAL A 227 -49.59 2.40 -20.47
C VAL A 227 -50.63 3.53 -20.45
N ASP A 228 -51.76 3.33 -21.12
CA ASP A 228 -52.90 4.24 -21.21
C ASP A 228 -53.98 4.02 -20.15
N ALA A 229 -53.89 2.98 -19.32
CA ALA A 229 -54.85 2.70 -18.24
C ALA A 229 -55.08 3.86 -17.24
N PRO A 230 -54.06 4.66 -16.83
CA PRO A 230 -54.26 5.78 -15.90
C PRO A 230 -54.65 7.09 -16.59
N LEU A 231 -54.88 7.09 -17.92
CA LEU A 231 -55.13 8.28 -18.73
C LEU A 231 -56.64 8.50 -18.97
N ASP A 232 -57.05 9.75 -19.11
CA ASP A 232 -58.39 10.11 -19.56
C ASP A 232 -58.46 10.16 -21.10
N ASP A 233 -59.67 10.14 -21.67
CA ASP A 233 -59.88 10.08 -23.13
C ASP A 233 -59.12 11.19 -23.90
N ALA A 234 -59.04 12.39 -23.32
CA ALA A 234 -58.31 13.51 -23.91
C ALA A 234 -56.79 13.28 -23.95
N ASN A 235 -56.20 12.75 -22.87
CA ASN A 235 -54.76 12.45 -22.81
C ASN A 235 -54.42 11.18 -23.60
N VAL A 236 -55.32 10.20 -23.70
CA VAL A 236 -55.16 9.01 -24.55
C VAL A 236 -55.02 9.42 -26.02
N GLY A 237 -55.86 10.34 -26.50
CA GLY A 237 -55.74 10.85 -27.87
C GLY A 237 -54.40 11.55 -28.15
N ARG A 238 -53.86 12.30 -27.17
CA ARG A 238 -52.55 12.95 -27.30
C ARG A 238 -51.41 11.93 -27.31
N TYR A 239 -51.48 10.93 -26.45
CA TYR A 239 -50.56 9.80 -26.44
C TYR A 239 -50.56 9.05 -27.78
N ALA A 240 -51.74 8.70 -28.29
CA ALA A 240 -51.87 7.98 -29.55
C ALA A 240 -51.30 8.77 -30.75
N ASN A 241 -51.52 10.09 -30.79
CA ASN A 241 -50.91 10.96 -31.80
C ASN A 241 -49.38 10.99 -31.71
N LEU A 242 -48.83 11.00 -30.50
CA LEU A 242 -47.37 10.95 -30.31
C LEU A 242 -46.80 9.60 -30.79
N VAL A 243 -47.44 8.48 -30.43
CA VAL A 243 -47.03 7.15 -30.88
C VAL A 243 -47.06 7.07 -32.41
N LYS A 244 -48.08 7.65 -33.05
CA LYS A 244 -48.20 7.72 -34.50
C LYS A 244 -47.12 8.59 -35.16
N GLU A 245 -46.74 9.72 -34.56
CA GLU A 245 -45.62 10.54 -35.04
C GLU A 245 -44.29 9.75 -34.96
N MET A 246 -44.11 8.98 -33.89
CA MET A 246 -42.88 8.22 -33.68
C MET A 246 -42.82 6.91 -34.49
N SER A 247 -43.97 6.36 -34.90
CA SER A 247 -44.04 5.10 -35.65
C SER A 247 -43.42 5.18 -37.05
N GLU A 248 -43.20 6.38 -37.57
CA GLU A 248 -42.42 6.61 -38.80
C GLU A 248 -40.98 6.12 -38.70
N SER A 249 -40.43 6.04 -37.47
CA SER A 249 -39.02 5.74 -37.21
C SER A 249 -38.80 4.48 -36.36
N VAL A 250 -39.78 4.08 -35.55
CA VAL A 250 -39.68 2.97 -34.59
C VAL A 250 -40.94 2.11 -34.67
N GLN A 251 -40.79 0.78 -34.66
CA GLN A 251 -41.96 -0.11 -34.63
C GLN A 251 -42.58 -0.14 -33.22
N PHE A 252 -43.86 0.19 -33.12
CA PHE A 252 -44.60 0.14 -31.85
C PHE A 252 -45.48 -1.10 -31.76
N ILE A 253 -45.40 -1.80 -30.63
CA ILE A 253 -46.31 -2.87 -30.23
C ILE A 253 -46.92 -2.44 -28.91
N PHE A 254 -48.23 -2.20 -28.85
CA PHE A 254 -48.87 -1.81 -27.60
C PHE A 254 -50.06 -2.72 -27.28
N ILE A 255 -50.21 -3.02 -26.00
CA ILE A 255 -51.28 -3.82 -25.43
C ILE A 255 -52.21 -2.85 -24.70
N THR A 256 -53.48 -2.83 -25.08
CA THR A 256 -54.47 -1.90 -24.53
C THR A 256 -55.88 -2.45 -24.68
N HIS A 257 -56.76 -2.04 -23.77
CA HIS A 257 -58.21 -2.21 -23.88
C HIS A 257 -58.93 -0.89 -24.21
N ASN A 258 -58.19 0.21 -24.42
CA ASN A 258 -58.75 1.52 -24.72
C ASN A 258 -59.08 1.66 -26.21
N LYS A 259 -60.36 1.92 -26.52
CA LYS A 259 -60.87 2.03 -27.89
C LYS A 259 -60.15 3.09 -28.71
N ILE A 260 -59.82 4.24 -28.11
CA ILE A 260 -59.16 5.36 -28.81
C ILE A 260 -57.75 4.95 -29.26
N THR A 261 -57.02 4.24 -28.41
CA THR A 261 -55.68 3.74 -28.74
C THR A 261 -55.75 2.64 -29.81
N MET A 262 -56.76 1.76 -29.75
CA MET A 262 -56.98 0.70 -30.74
C MET A 262 -57.30 1.24 -32.14
N GLU A 263 -58.12 2.30 -32.24
CA GLU A 263 -58.49 2.93 -33.52
C GLU A 263 -57.29 3.53 -34.26
N MET A 264 -56.23 3.88 -33.54
CA MET A 264 -55.03 4.50 -34.09
C MET A 264 -53.97 3.48 -34.53
N ALA A 265 -54.17 2.20 -34.22
CA ALA A 265 -53.26 1.13 -34.62
C ALA A 265 -53.35 0.88 -36.14
N ASN A 266 -52.25 0.44 -36.76
CA ASN A 266 -52.28 0.00 -38.16
C ASN A 266 -52.80 -1.44 -38.31
N GLN A 267 -52.61 -2.28 -37.28
CA GLN A 267 -53.01 -3.68 -37.27
C GLN A 267 -53.39 -4.07 -35.85
N LEU A 268 -54.49 -4.80 -35.68
CA LEU A 268 -54.93 -5.32 -34.39
C LEU A 268 -54.73 -6.84 -34.31
N LEU A 269 -54.10 -7.26 -33.22
CA LEU A 269 -53.94 -8.67 -32.85
C LEU A 269 -54.77 -8.91 -31.60
N GLY A 270 -55.92 -9.55 -31.78
CA GLY A 270 -56.75 -10.00 -30.67
C GLY A 270 -56.21 -11.31 -30.08
N VAL A 271 -56.29 -11.44 -28.76
CA VAL A 271 -56.01 -12.71 -28.07
C VAL A 271 -57.33 -13.24 -27.51
N THR A 272 -57.68 -14.47 -27.87
CA THR A 272 -58.91 -15.15 -27.42
C THR A 272 -58.58 -16.43 -26.69
N MET A 273 -59.44 -16.82 -25.74
CA MET A 273 -59.32 -18.06 -24.99
C MET A 273 -60.55 -18.93 -25.30
N HIS A 274 -60.46 -19.76 -26.34
CA HIS A 274 -61.55 -20.65 -26.73
C HIS A 274 -61.68 -21.85 -25.78
N GLU A 275 -60.53 -22.33 -25.29
CA GLU A 275 -60.43 -23.39 -24.29
C GLU A 275 -59.75 -22.83 -23.03
N PRO A 276 -60.20 -23.19 -21.82
CA PRO A 276 -59.59 -22.71 -20.58
C PRO A 276 -58.08 -22.98 -20.54
N GLY A 277 -57.29 -21.91 -20.44
CA GLY A 277 -55.83 -22.00 -20.34
C GLY A 277 -55.07 -22.06 -21.67
N VAL A 278 -55.75 -22.04 -22.83
CA VAL A 278 -55.10 -22.00 -24.15
C VAL A 278 -55.43 -20.70 -24.88
N SER A 279 -54.40 -19.87 -25.10
CA SER A 279 -54.54 -18.60 -25.81
C SER A 279 -54.35 -18.79 -27.32
N ARG A 280 -55.22 -18.16 -28.13
CA ARG A 280 -55.14 -18.14 -29.59
C ARG A 280 -55.12 -16.71 -30.09
N ILE A 281 -54.19 -16.40 -30.98
CA ILE A 281 -54.09 -15.10 -31.63
C ILE A 281 -55.03 -15.06 -32.83
N VAL A 282 -55.80 -13.98 -32.96
CA VAL A 282 -56.66 -13.67 -34.09
C VAL A 282 -56.25 -12.30 -34.64
N THR A 283 -56.02 -12.22 -35.95
CA THR A 283 -55.75 -10.96 -36.65
C THR A 283 -57.08 -10.33 -37.02
N VAL A 284 -57.27 -9.06 -36.66
CA VAL A 284 -58.45 -8.29 -37.05
C VAL A 284 -57.97 -7.10 -37.86
N ASP A 285 -58.44 -6.97 -39.10
CA ASP A 285 -58.23 -5.77 -39.89
C ASP A 285 -59.27 -4.72 -39.47
N ILE A 286 -58.82 -3.50 -39.16
CA ILE A 286 -59.66 -2.42 -38.65
C ILE A 286 -60.68 -1.99 -39.73
N GLU A 287 -60.28 -2.02 -41.01
CA GLU A 287 -61.16 -1.66 -42.13
C GLU A 287 -62.32 -2.67 -42.27
N GLU A 288 -62.05 -3.98 -42.21
CA GLU A 288 -63.09 -5.02 -42.26
C GLU A 288 -63.97 -5.04 -40.99
N ALA A 289 -63.41 -4.78 -39.81
CA ALA A 289 -64.15 -4.77 -38.56
C ALA A 289 -65.12 -3.57 -38.44
N ALA A 290 -64.73 -2.40 -38.96
CA ALA A 290 -65.58 -1.22 -39.02
C ALA A 290 -66.79 -1.40 -39.98
N GLU A 291 -66.59 -2.09 -41.11
CA GLU A 291 -67.67 -2.45 -42.03
C GLU A 291 -68.66 -3.47 -41.42
N LEU A 292 -68.17 -4.45 -40.67
CA LEU A 292 -69.00 -5.47 -40.01
C LEU A 292 -69.82 -4.92 -38.82
N ALA A 293 -69.34 -3.89 -38.12
CA ALA A 293 -70.08 -3.24 -37.02
C ALA A 293 -71.08 -2.17 -37.50
N ALA A 294 -71.00 -1.74 -38.75
CA ALA A 294 -71.92 -0.78 -39.38
C ALA A 294 -73.10 -1.45 -40.11
N MET A 295 -73.10 -2.79 -40.22
CA MET A 295 -74.27 -3.62 -40.62
C MET A 295 -75.10 -4.03 -39.41
#